data_AF-A0A2M8S6S7-F1
#
_entry.id   AF-A0A2M8S6S7-F1
#
_cell.length_a   1.000
_cell.length_b   1.000
_cell.length_c   1.000
_cell.angle_alpha   90.00
_cell.angle_beta   90.00
_cell.angle_gamma   90.00
#
_symmetry.space_group_name_H-M   'P 1'
#
loop_
_entity.id
_entity.type
_entity.pdbx_description
1 polymer ?
#
loop_
_entity_poly.entity_id
_entity_poly.type
_entity_poly.pdbx_seq_one_letter_code
_entity_poly.pdbx_strand_id
1 'polypeptide(L)'
;AGQVYPCWWNPDSHVYTPVKPAEETEFGLGALREITQRIAEISKLSIFSTEIAYTPEGLFLVVDYVNDQIDLRLKSKAADGVPDAIVQAIAEGLVHLVETNQPRRLS
;
A
#
# COMPACT_ATOMS: atom_id res chain seq x y z
N ALA A 1 7.17 -12.76 0.75
CA ALA A 1 6.66 -11.63 1.55
C ALA A 1 5.77 -10.79 0.65
N GLY A 2 4.75 -10.11 1.21
CA GLY A 2 3.89 -9.20 0.44
C GLY A 2 4.65 -7.95 -0.02
N GLN A 3 4.08 -7.23 -0.99
CA GLN A 3 4.57 -5.92 -1.44
C GLN A 3 3.89 -4.81 -0.63
N VAL A 4 4.65 -3.77 -0.25
CA VAL A 4 4.12 -2.58 0.45
C VAL A 4 4.59 -1.33 -0.28
N TYR A 5 3.66 -0.42 -0.57
CA TYR A 5 3.90 0.81 -1.34
C TYR A 5 3.59 2.05 -0.48
N PRO A 6 4.53 2.54 0.35
CA PRO A 6 4.30 3.71 1.17
C PRO A 6 4.05 4.97 0.32
N CYS A 7 3.01 5.72 0.66
CA CYS A 7 2.68 7.00 0.06
C CYS A 7 2.41 8.02 1.16
N TRP A 8 2.88 9.25 0.96
CA TRP A 8 2.32 10.40 1.64
C TRP A 8 0.91 10.64 1.10
N TRP A 9 -0.03 10.88 2.02
CA TRP A 9 -1.38 11.27 1.69
C TRP A 9 -1.64 12.65 2.29
N ASN A 10 -1.98 13.61 1.44
CA ASN A 10 -2.27 14.96 1.88
C ASN A 10 -3.75 15.03 2.33
N PRO A 11 -4.06 15.37 3.59
CA PRO A 11 -5.42 15.30 4.11
C PRO A 11 -6.39 16.33 3.51
N ASP A 12 -5.90 17.43 2.92
CA ASP A 12 -6.75 18.47 2.35
C ASP A 12 -7.06 18.21 0.87
N SER A 13 -6.06 17.73 0.13
CA SER A 13 -6.15 17.50 -1.32
C SER A 13 -6.38 16.03 -1.70
N HIS A 14 -6.22 15.13 -0.73
CA HIS A 14 -6.28 13.67 -0.87
C HIS A 14 -5.25 13.09 -1.85
N VAL A 15 -4.24 13.87 -2.23
CA VAL A 15 -3.25 13.45 -3.22
C VAL A 15 -2.25 12.48 -2.61
N TYR A 16 -2.11 11.32 -3.26
CA TYR A 16 -1.07 10.34 -2.98
C TYR A 16 0.26 10.73 -3.63
N THR A 17 1.35 10.70 -2.87
CA THR A 17 2.71 10.89 -3.38
C THR A 17 3.61 9.77 -2.86
N PRO A 18 4.29 8.99 -3.73
CA PRO A 18 5.19 7.94 -3.28
C PRO A 18 6.26 8.49 -2.33
N VAL A 19 6.50 7.76 -1.24
CA VAL A 19 7.61 8.05 -0.33
C VAL A 19 8.92 7.82 -1.06
N LYS A 20 9.84 8.78 -1.00
CA LYS A 20 11.18 8.63 -1.60
C LYS A 20 12.13 7.90 -0.65
N PRO A 21 13.17 7.21 -1.15
CA PRO A 21 14.15 6.53 -0.29
C PRO A 21 14.83 7.44 0.75
N ALA A 22 15.09 8.70 0.38
CA ALA A 22 15.65 9.69 1.30
C ALA A 22 14.68 10.01 2.45
N GLU A 23 13.39 10.16 2.14
CA GLU A 23 12.32 10.41 3.13
C GLU A 23 12.10 9.18 4.02
N GLU A 24 12.19 7.96 3.46
CA GLU A 24 12.12 6.70 4.24
C GLU A 24 13.24 6.62 5.27
N THR A 25 14.45 7.08 4.92
CA THR A 25 15.59 7.14 5.83
C THR A 25 15.44 8.25 6.86
N GLU A 26 15.06 9.45 6.42
CA GLU A 26 14.93 10.65 7.26
C GLU A 26 13.89 10.48 8.36
N PHE A 27 12.73 9.91 8.02
CA PHE A 27 11.60 9.75 8.95
C PHE A 27 11.49 8.33 9.53
N GLY A 28 12.46 7.45 9.28
CA GLY A 28 12.44 6.08 9.78
C GLY A 28 11.23 5.26 9.31
N LEU A 29 10.75 5.50 8.09
CA LEU A 29 9.50 4.92 7.56
C LEU A 29 9.60 3.43 7.23
N GLY A 30 10.78 2.81 7.40
CA GLY A 30 10.94 1.36 7.29
C GLY A 30 9.98 0.59 8.21
N ALA A 31 9.62 1.17 9.35
CA ALA A 31 8.64 0.62 10.29
C ALA A 31 7.24 0.41 9.67
N LEU A 32 6.87 1.18 8.64
CA LEU A 32 5.58 1.03 7.95
C LEU A 32 5.42 -0.38 7.38
N ARG A 33 6.51 -0.99 6.88
CA ARG A 33 6.46 -2.34 6.30
C ARG A 33 6.14 -3.39 7.35
N GLU A 34 6.72 -3.25 8.54
CA GLU A 34 6.47 -4.16 9.67
C GLU A 34 5.03 -4.00 10.19
N ILE A 35 4.56 -2.76 10.32
CA ILE A 35 3.19 -2.46 10.75
C ILE A 35 2.19 -3.05 9.74
N THR A 36 2.36 -2.77 8.45
CA THR A 36 1.47 -3.31 7.39
C THR A 36 1.50 -4.83 7.35
N GLN A 37 2.66 -5.47 7.51
CA GLN A 37 2.76 -6.92 7.57
C GLN A 37 1.99 -7.51 8.76
N ARG A 38 2.07 -6.89 9.94
CA ARG A 38 1.27 -7.30 11.11
C ARG A 38 -0.22 -7.12 10.89
N ILE A 39 -0.64 -6.03 10.25
CA ILE A 39 -2.05 -5.80 9.89
C ILE A 39 -2.53 -6.94 8.97
N ALA A 40 -1.76 -7.29 7.93
CA ALA A 40 -2.09 -8.39 7.03
C ALA A 40 -2.23 -9.73 7.78
N GLU A 41 -1.32 -10.01 8.72
CA GLU A 41 -1.33 -11.23 9.52
C GLU A 41 -2.55 -11.32 10.44
N ILE A 42 -3.03 -10.20 10.98
CA ILE A 42 -4.19 -10.15 11.86
C ILE A 42 -5.49 -10.19 11.04
N SER A 43 -5.60 -9.38 9.99
CA SER A 43 -6.79 -9.24 9.16
C SER A 43 -7.01 -10.42 8.21
N LYS A 44 -5.93 -11.17 7.90
CA LYS A 44 -5.89 -12.24 6.88
C LYS A 44 -6.17 -11.74 5.45
N LEU A 45 -6.15 -10.43 5.21
CA LEU A 45 -6.32 -9.87 3.88
C LEU A 45 -5.02 -9.95 3.06
N SER A 46 -5.17 -10.25 1.78
CA SER A 46 -4.05 -10.25 0.82
C SER A 46 -3.85 -8.89 0.14
N ILE A 47 -4.90 -8.05 0.11
CA ILE A 47 -4.92 -6.73 -0.52
C ILE A 47 -5.74 -5.81 0.38
N PHE A 48 -5.15 -4.69 0.78
CA PHE A 48 -5.78 -3.65 1.58
C PHE A 48 -4.91 -2.39 1.54
N SER A 49 -5.47 -1.27 1.96
CA SER A 49 -4.71 -0.07 2.33
C SER A 49 -4.88 0.21 3.82
N THR A 50 -3.97 1.01 4.39
CA THR A 50 -4.05 1.46 5.78
C THR A 50 -3.52 2.89 5.85
N GLU A 51 -4.11 3.70 6.71
CA GLU A 51 -3.68 5.08 6.94
C GLU A 51 -2.96 5.17 8.27
N ILE A 52 -1.71 5.64 8.22
CA ILE A 52 -0.84 5.74 9.38
C ILE A 52 -0.36 7.19 9.47
N ALA A 53 -0.77 7.87 10.54
CA ALA A 53 -0.28 9.20 10.85
C ALA A 53 1.12 9.11 11.44
N TYR A 54 2.00 10.01 10.99
CA TYR A 54 3.32 10.22 11.57
C TYR A 54 3.28 11.49 12.44
N THR A 55 3.59 11.36 13.73
CA THR A 55 3.48 12.48 14.68
C THR A 55 4.77 13.30 14.75
N PRO A 56 4.72 14.55 15.24
CA PRO A 56 5.93 15.36 15.48
C PRO A 56 6.94 14.72 16.43
N GLU A 57 6.49 13.82 17.32
CA GLU A 57 7.32 13.05 18.25
C GLU A 57 7.97 11.83 17.59
N GLY A 58 7.74 11.62 16.29
CA GLY A 58 8.28 10.48 15.53
C GLY A 58 7.52 9.18 15.76
N LEU A 59 6.25 9.25 16.17
CA LEU A 59 5.41 8.08 16.42
C LEU A 59 4.55 7.74 15.20
N PHE A 60 4.26 6.45 15.01
CA PHE A 60 3.31 5.95 14.02
C PHE A 60 2.00 5.58 14.70
N LEU A 61 0.92 6.25 14.30
CA LEU A 61 -0.44 6.00 14.78
C LEU A 61 -1.27 5.46 13.61
N VAL A 62 -1.75 4.23 13.72
CA VAL A 62 -2.67 3.65 12.73
C VAL A 62 -4.04 4.30 12.92
N VAL A 63 -4.43 5.18 11.99
CA VAL A 63 -5.69 5.95 12.05
C VAL A 63 -6.80 5.18 11.37
N ASP A 64 -6.50 4.59 10.21
CA ASP A 64 -7.39 3.64 9.54
C ASP A 64 -6.71 2.28 9.45
N TYR A 65 -7.24 1.34 10.24
CA TYR A 65 -6.64 0.03 10.46
C TYR A 65 -6.60 -0.80 9.18
N VAL A 66 -7.70 -0.85 8.44
CA VAL A 66 -7.83 -1.63 7.20
C VAL A 66 -8.91 -1.00 6.34
N ASN A 67 -8.54 -0.63 5.12
CA ASN A 67 -9.46 -0.24 4.06
C ASN A 67 -9.57 -1.34 3.00
N ASP A 68 -10.79 -1.88 2.87
CA ASP A 68 -11.25 -2.76 1.80
C ASP A 68 -12.67 -2.33 1.42
N GLN A 69 -12.94 -1.75 0.25
CA GLN A 69 -12.13 -1.73 -0.98
C GLN A 69 -11.04 -0.65 -1.00
N ILE A 70 -9.92 -0.95 -1.67
CA ILE A 70 -8.83 0.01 -1.91
C ILE A 70 -9.15 0.97 -3.07
N ASP A 71 -8.62 2.19 -3.03
CA ASP A 71 -8.65 3.09 -4.19
C ASP A 71 -7.71 2.56 -5.29
N LEU A 72 -8.22 2.47 -6.51
CA LEU A 72 -7.50 2.01 -7.70
C LEU A 72 -7.64 3.00 -8.87
N ARG A 73 -8.18 4.20 -8.63
CA ARG A 73 -8.21 5.25 -9.64
C ARG A 73 -6.78 5.66 -9.99
N LEU A 74 -6.48 5.70 -11.28
CA LEU A 74 -5.17 6.12 -11.77
C LEU A 74 -4.95 7.61 -11.55
N LYS A 75 -3.81 8.00 -10.99
CA LYS A 75 -3.43 9.41 -10.79
C LYS A 75 -3.43 10.22 -12.09
N SER A 76 -3.08 9.60 -13.22
CA SER A 76 -3.14 10.24 -14.54
C SER A 76 -4.56 10.56 -15.03
N LYS A 77 -5.60 10.00 -14.38
CA LYS A 77 -7.02 10.19 -14.71
C LYS A 77 -7.79 10.94 -13.62
N ALA A 78 -7.35 10.85 -12.37
CA ALA A 78 -7.88 11.58 -11.23
C ALA A 78 -6.71 12.08 -10.38
N ALA A 79 -6.59 13.38 -10.12
CA ALA A 79 -5.41 13.95 -9.47
C ALA A 79 -5.15 13.41 -8.04
N ASP A 80 -6.22 13.01 -7.36
CA ASP A 80 -6.28 12.36 -6.05
C ASP A 80 -6.23 10.82 -6.13
N GLY A 81 -6.05 10.26 -7.32
CA GLY A 81 -5.88 8.83 -7.55
C GLY A 81 -4.51 8.32 -7.10
N VAL A 82 -4.40 6.99 -6.99
CA VAL A 82 -3.17 6.28 -6.65
C VAL A 82 -2.18 6.41 -7.81
N PRO A 83 -0.87 6.59 -7.54
CA PRO A 83 0.15 6.66 -8.58
C PRO A 83 0.05 5.47 -9.54
N ASP A 84 -0.01 5.75 -10.84
CA ASP A 84 -0.25 4.75 -11.89
C ASP A 84 0.66 3.52 -11.78
N ALA A 85 1.95 3.72 -11.48
CA ALA A 85 2.92 2.65 -11.32
C ALA A 85 2.58 1.68 -10.16
N ILE A 86 1.96 2.18 -9.08
CA ILE A 86 1.53 1.34 -7.96
C ILE A 86 0.31 0.52 -8.37
N VAL A 87 -0.68 1.15 -9.02
CA VAL A 87 -1.87 0.44 -9.53
C VAL A 87 -1.47 -0.65 -10.52
N GLN A 88 -0.52 -0.35 -11.42
CA GLN A 88 0.03 -1.33 -12.34
C GLN A 88 0.71 -2.49 -11.60
N ALA A 89 1.56 -2.21 -10.61
CA ALA A 89 2.24 -3.25 -9.83
C ALA A 89 1.26 -4.16 -9.07
N ILE A 90 0.17 -3.60 -8.54
CA ILE A 90 -0.92 -4.37 -7.92
C ILE A 90 -1.57 -5.30 -8.96
N ALA A 91 -1.90 -4.78 -10.16
CA ALA A 91 -2.49 -5.58 -11.22
C ALA A 91 -1.56 -6.72 -11.68
N GLU A 92 -0.26 -6.45 -11.85
CA GLU A 92 0.75 -7.46 -12.18
C GLU A 92 0.86 -8.54 -11.09
N GLY A 93 0.85 -8.14 -9.81
CA GLY A 93 0.85 -9.06 -8.68
C GLY A 93 -0.38 -9.97 -8.65
N LEU A 94 -1.55 -9.45 -8.99
CA LEU A 94 -2.79 -10.21 -9.12
C LEU A 94 -2.73 -11.24 -10.25
N VAL A 95 -2.24 -10.84 -11.43
CA VAL A 95 -2.07 -11.76 -12.57
C VAL A 95 -1.13 -12.91 -12.18
N HIS A 96 0.02 -12.58 -11.57
CA HIS A 96 0.99 -13.57 -11.13
C HIS A 96 0.42 -14.55 -10.08
N LEU A 97 -0.41 -14.04 -9.16
CA LEU A 97 -1.09 -14.85 -8.16
C LEU A 97 -2.03 -15.86 -8.81
N VAL A 98 -2.79 -15.45 -9.83
CA VAL A 98 -3.69 -16.34 -10.56
C VAL A 98 -2.90 -17.40 -11.34
N GLU A 99 -1.84 -17.02 -12.03
CA GLU A 99 -0.98 -17.95 -12.77
C GLU A 99 -0.37 -19.02 -11.87
N THR A 100 0.10 -18.63 -10.69
CA THR A 100 0.75 -19.53 -9.72
C THR A 100 -0.25 -20.46 -9.02
N ASN A 101 -1.50 -20.02 -8.86
CA ASN A 101 -2.56 -20.79 -8.23
C ASN A 101 -3.45 -21.56 -9.20
N GLN A 102 -3.16 -21.56 -10.51
CA GLN A 102 -3.86 -22.46 -11.43
C GLN A 102 -3.57 -23.91 -11.04
N PRO A 103 -4.59 -24.76 -10.82
CA PRO A 103 -4.37 -26.18 -10.64
C PRO A 103 -3.63 -26.70 -11.89
N ARG A 104 -2.47 -27.35 -11.70
CA ARG A 104 -1.76 -28.02 -12.80
C ARG A 104 -2.80 -28.83 -13.57
N ARG A 105 -3.04 -28.48 -14.84
CA ARG A 105 -3.79 -29.34 -15.73
C ARG A 105 -3.05 -30.67 -15.75
N LEU A 106 -3.64 -31.69 -15.13
CA LEU A 106 -3.19 -33.07 -15.28
C LEU A 106 -3.39 -33.40 -16.76
N SER A 107 -2.30 -33.37 -17.52
CA SER A 107 -2.19 -33.96 -18.86
C SER A 107 -1.82 -35.41 -18.73
#